data_AF-A0A8J5EPK6-F1
#
_entry.id   AF-A0A8J5EPK6-F1
#
_cell.length_a   1.000
_cell.length_b   1.000
_cell.length_c   1.000
_cell.angle_alpha   90.00
_cell.angle_beta   90.00
_cell.angle_gamma   90.00
#
_symmetry.space_group_name_H-M   'P 1'
#
loop_
_entity.id
_entity.type
_entity.pdbx_description
1 polymer ?
#
loop_
_entity_poly.entity_id
_entity_poly.type
_entity_poly.pdbx_seq_one_letter_code
_entity_poly.pdbx_strand_id
1 'polypeptide(L)'
;MQIFVTTPNENVFGLEVAPDMAYEDLLAFVEMEASVPSKDIILSLNGNPIVDTDPKAAIGSLGVVDNSMLLLTTKRVAPNPSSSTQSAIPTLDFSSIQIPGMPAAPRVDPRAEQIRKQILERQDSLDQLKMSNPELAEHVHDSQKFSDAFAKLQNELRAKEVERKKELQRLYADPDNEDNQKRIMEIIRQENVEESYQNAMEHHPEMFIRTDMLYIDCRINGHDVKAFVDTGAQMTILSEEFCEKVGLTHMLDVKFAGVARGVGSGKILGRVHSVPLQIGSSFFPASVSVIEGNQLKFILGLDMLKRFKANVNLRTNQLEIGEEKASFLGEKDLPDEFGKLGEEQEPKQGSGGAGSSGESFKDEDIVNLMSLGHSREKVVIALKQTDGDVELAASLLFSQ
;
A
#
# COMPACT_ATOMS: atom_id res chain seq x y z
N MET A 1 36.49 15.32 -22.19
CA MET A 1 36.27 15.54 -20.74
C MET A 1 34.80 15.33 -20.47
N GLN A 2 34.48 14.67 -19.37
CA GLN A 2 33.11 14.41 -18.96
C GLN A 2 32.61 15.57 -18.11
N ILE A 3 31.44 16.11 -18.40
CA ILE A 3 30.77 17.11 -17.55
C ILE A 3 29.37 16.63 -17.21
N PHE A 4 28.80 17.13 -16.11
CA PHE A 4 27.46 16.78 -15.65
C PHE A 4 26.59 18.02 -15.58
N VAL A 5 25.38 17.94 -16.13
CA VAL A 5 24.40 19.02 -16.10
C VAL A 5 23.21 18.59 -15.28
N THR A 6 22.87 19.39 -14.26
CA THR A 6 21.72 19.19 -13.38
C THR A 6 20.60 20.13 -13.76
N THR A 7 19.41 19.58 -13.98
CA THR A 7 18.20 20.35 -14.29
C THR A 7 17.44 20.76 -13.01
N PRO A 8 16.52 21.73 -13.08
CA PRO A 8 15.68 22.11 -11.93
C PRO A 8 14.74 21.01 -11.43
N ASN A 9 14.52 19.96 -12.23
CA ASN A 9 13.71 18.79 -11.87
C ASN A 9 14.57 17.64 -11.33
N GLU A 10 15.76 17.95 -10.81
CA GLU A 10 16.72 17.01 -10.20
C GLU A 10 17.30 15.93 -11.14
N ASN A 11 16.97 15.95 -12.43
CA ASN A 11 17.63 15.10 -13.42
C ASN A 11 19.06 15.55 -13.69
N VAL A 12 20.00 14.60 -13.72
CA VAL A 12 21.41 14.82 -14.05
C VAL A 12 21.77 13.99 -15.27
N PHE A 13 22.39 14.62 -16.27
CA PHE A 13 22.92 13.94 -17.45
C PHE A 13 24.39 14.30 -17.69
N GLY A 14 25.14 13.35 -18.25
CA GLY A 14 26.55 13.51 -18.56
C GLY A 14 26.78 13.82 -20.03
N LEU A 15 27.65 14.79 -20.33
CA LEU A 15 28.09 15.12 -21.69
C LEU A 15 29.60 14.89 -21.82
N GLU A 16 29.99 14.23 -22.90
CA GLU A 16 31.40 14.08 -23.26
C GLU A 16 31.78 15.19 -24.26
N VAL A 17 32.58 16.15 -23.80
CA VAL A 17 32.92 17.37 -24.56
C VAL A 17 34.42 17.61 -24.63
N ALA A 18 34.87 18.35 -25.63
CA ALA A 18 36.27 18.74 -25.75
C ALA A 18 36.55 20.05 -24.98
N PRO A 19 37.71 20.24 -24.32
CA PRO A 19 38.03 21.46 -23.56
C PRO A 19 38.03 22.76 -24.40
N ASP A 20 38.29 22.63 -25.69
CA ASP A 20 38.31 23.69 -26.69
C ASP A 20 36.95 23.90 -27.40
N MET A 21 35.92 23.13 -27.04
CA MET A 21 34.56 23.30 -27.55
C MET A 21 34.05 24.72 -27.27
N ALA A 22 33.38 25.33 -28.25
CA ALA A 22 32.76 26.63 -28.09
C ALA A 22 31.55 26.56 -27.14
N TYR A 23 31.31 27.62 -26.38
CA TYR A 23 30.18 27.70 -25.46
C TYR A 23 28.82 27.56 -26.19
N GLU A 24 28.69 28.07 -27.42
CA GLU A 24 27.47 27.90 -28.23
C GLU A 24 27.17 26.44 -28.58
N ASP A 25 28.20 25.63 -28.85
CA ASP A 25 28.05 24.21 -29.15
C ASP A 25 27.62 23.43 -27.90
N LEU A 26 28.17 23.78 -26.72
CA LEU A 26 27.75 23.20 -25.45
C LEU A 26 26.26 23.49 -25.17
N LEU A 27 25.79 24.71 -25.43
CA LEU A 27 24.36 25.05 -25.28
C LEU A 27 23.47 24.21 -26.20
N ALA A 28 23.93 23.88 -27.42
CA ALA A 28 23.18 23.03 -28.34
C ALA A 28 23.07 21.57 -27.85
N PHE A 29 24.15 21.02 -27.26
CA PHE A 29 24.10 19.69 -26.62
C PHE A 29 23.12 19.66 -25.44
N VAL A 30 23.15 20.71 -24.61
CA VAL A 30 22.24 20.84 -23.48
C VAL A 30 20.79 21.03 -23.93
N GLU A 31 20.55 21.79 -25.01
CA GLU A 31 19.21 21.95 -25.61
C GLU A 31 18.63 20.62 -26.08
N MET A 32 19.45 19.79 -26.74
CA MET A 32 19.03 18.47 -27.22
C MET A 32 18.66 17.53 -26.07
N GLU A 33 19.48 17.50 -25.01
CA GLU A 33 19.29 16.57 -23.89
C GLU A 33 18.20 17.03 -22.91
N ALA A 34 18.12 18.34 -22.63
CA ALA A 34 17.15 18.90 -21.68
C ALA A 34 15.80 19.29 -22.33
N SER A 35 15.69 19.26 -23.67
CA SER A 35 14.53 19.76 -24.42
C SER A 35 14.13 21.20 -24.08
N VAL A 36 15.12 22.06 -23.76
CA VAL A 36 14.94 23.49 -23.46
C VAL A 36 15.66 24.31 -24.53
N PRO A 37 15.02 25.29 -25.19
CA PRO A 37 15.69 26.12 -26.20
C PRO A 37 16.93 26.82 -25.64
N SER A 38 18.06 26.81 -26.37
CA SER A 38 19.34 27.42 -25.97
C SER A 38 19.25 28.88 -25.53
N LYS A 39 18.28 29.64 -26.08
CA LYS A 39 18.02 31.04 -25.71
C LYS A 39 17.51 31.21 -24.27
N ASP A 40 16.84 30.19 -23.77
CA ASP A 40 16.23 30.15 -22.45
C ASP A 40 17.13 29.43 -21.44
N ILE A 41 18.27 28.87 -21.84
CA ILE A 41 19.22 28.20 -20.95
C ILE A 41 20.14 29.23 -20.27
N ILE A 42 20.30 29.09 -18.96
CA ILE A 42 21.39 29.69 -18.18
C ILE A 42 22.12 28.56 -17.47
N LEU A 43 23.39 28.35 -17.82
CA LEU A 43 24.28 27.42 -17.13
C LEU A 43 25.04 28.16 -16.02
N SER A 44 25.12 27.55 -14.85
CA SER A 44 25.90 28.07 -13.72
C SER A 44 26.94 27.06 -13.26
N LEU A 45 28.18 27.53 -13.06
CA LEU A 45 29.28 26.74 -12.51
C LEU A 45 29.58 27.24 -11.09
N ASN A 46 29.55 26.35 -10.09
CA ASN A 46 29.78 26.70 -8.68
C ASN A 46 28.89 27.86 -8.18
N GLY A 47 27.63 27.91 -8.65
CA GLY A 47 26.68 28.97 -8.31
C GLY A 47 26.83 30.28 -9.08
N ASN A 48 27.85 30.41 -9.96
CA ASN A 48 28.05 31.59 -10.79
C ASN A 48 27.50 31.34 -12.20
N PRO A 49 26.53 32.13 -12.68
CA PRO A 49 25.99 31.96 -14.02
C PRO A 49 27.01 32.36 -15.08
N ILE A 50 27.14 31.53 -16.12
CA ILE A 50 27.98 31.77 -17.29
C ILE A 50 27.16 32.64 -18.27
N VAL A 51 27.11 33.94 -17.98
CA VAL A 51 26.39 34.98 -18.74
C VAL A 51 27.36 35.87 -19.51
N ASP A 52 26.87 36.53 -20.57
CA ASP A 52 27.60 37.53 -21.37
C ASP A 52 28.99 37.09 -21.85
N THR A 53 29.14 35.78 -22.08
CA THR A 53 30.36 35.19 -22.59
C THR A 53 30.39 35.23 -24.11
N ASP A 54 31.57 35.42 -24.70
CA ASP A 54 31.75 35.26 -26.16
C ASP A 54 31.25 33.86 -26.56
N PRO A 55 30.27 33.74 -27.49
CA PRO A 55 29.73 32.44 -27.91
C PRO A 55 30.80 31.45 -28.39
N LYS A 56 31.93 31.99 -28.87
CA LYS A 56 33.08 31.22 -29.37
C LYS A 56 34.16 30.96 -28.32
N ALA A 57 33.97 31.44 -27.08
CA ALA A 57 34.89 31.13 -26.00
C ALA A 57 34.93 29.61 -25.76
N ALA A 58 36.14 29.07 -25.64
CA ALA A 58 36.34 27.68 -25.28
C ALA A 58 35.81 27.44 -23.85
N ILE A 59 35.02 26.40 -23.64
CA ILE A 59 34.43 26.10 -22.33
C ILE A 59 35.49 25.89 -21.23
N GLY A 60 36.68 25.39 -21.59
CA GLY A 60 37.82 25.30 -20.66
C GLY A 60 38.30 26.66 -20.15
N SER A 61 38.18 27.72 -20.95
CA SER A 61 38.53 29.09 -20.53
C SER A 61 37.52 29.70 -19.56
N LEU A 62 36.32 29.11 -19.46
CA LEU A 62 35.25 29.49 -18.55
C LEU A 62 35.32 28.75 -17.21
N GLY A 63 36.39 27.96 -16.99
CA GLY A 63 36.59 27.18 -15.78
C GLY A 63 35.90 25.81 -15.79
N VAL A 64 35.31 25.40 -16.91
CA VAL A 64 34.74 24.05 -17.06
C VAL A 64 35.88 23.05 -17.26
N VAL A 65 36.07 22.18 -16.27
CA VAL A 65 37.07 21.10 -16.26
C VAL A 65 36.42 19.72 -16.23
N ASP A 66 37.20 18.67 -16.34
CA ASP A 66 36.72 17.28 -16.24
C ASP A 66 35.99 17.04 -14.90
N ASN A 67 34.84 16.37 -14.96
CA ASN A 67 33.86 16.15 -13.90
C ASN A 67 33.21 17.43 -13.32
N SER A 68 33.19 18.54 -14.07
CA SER A 68 32.44 19.73 -13.63
C SER A 68 30.94 19.48 -13.57
N MET A 69 30.30 20.05 -12.56
CA MET A 69 28.84 20.04 -12.39
C MET A 69 28.28 21.42 -12.72
N LEU A 70 27.40 21.48 -13.73
CA LEU A 70 26.72 22.68 -14.18
C LEU A 70 25.25 22.62 -13.77
N LEU A 71 24.75 23.71 -13.22
CA LEU A 71 23.34 23.88 -12.92
C LEU A 71 22.65 24.57 -14.10
N LEU A 72 21.68 23.89 -14.70
CA LEU A 72 20.80 24.46 -15.71
C LEU A 72 19.64 25.18 -15.01
N THR A 73 19.45 26.44 -15.35
CA THR A 73 18.25 27.22 -15.00
C THR A 73 17.66 27.79 -16.28
N THR A 74 16.34 27.95 -16.31
CA THR A 74 15.67 28.57 -17.48
C THR A 74 15.42 30.06 -17.23
N LYS A 75 15.73 30.92 -18.21
CA LYS A 75 15.20 32.29 -18.25
C LYS A 75 13.69 32.18 -18.35
N ARG A 76 12.99 32.41 -17.24
CA ARG A 76 11.54 32.57 -17.26
C ARG A 76 11.22 33.76 -18.16
N VAL A 77 10.89 33.50 -19.42
CA VAL A 77 10.10 34.43 -20.22
C VAL A 77 8.72 34.41 -19.57
N ALA A 78 8.45 35.40 -18.72
CA ALA A 78 7.07 35.72 -18.39
C ALA A 78 6.33 35.87 -19.72
N PRO A 79 5.21 35.17 -19.95
CA PRO A 79 4.46 35.32 -21.19
C PRO A 79 4.11 36.79 -21.35
N ASN A 80 4.62 37.41 -22.43
CA ASN A 80 4.41 38.81 -22.71
C ASN A 80 2.93 38.99 -23.09
N PRO A 81 2.11 39.72 -22.30
CA PRO A 81 0.73 39.98 -22.64
C PRO A 81 0.72 41.16 -23.63
N SER A 82 0.76 40.86 -24.92
CA SER A 82 0.57 41.88 -25.94
C SER A 82 -0.91 42.17 -26.15
N SER A 83 -1.50 42.97 -25.25
CA SER A 83 -2.38 44.07 -25.64
C SER A 83 -2.52 45.10 -24.51
N SER A 84 -2.01 46.31 -24.80
CA SER A 84 -2.30 47.62 -24.17
C SER A 84 -2.12 47.78 -22.65
N THR A 85 -0.95 48.32 -22.30
CA THR A 85 -0.73 49.49 -21.41
C THR A 85 -1.82 49.84 -20.38
N GLN A 86 -1.56 49.56 -19.10
CA GLN A 86 -1.48 50.57 -18.03
C GLN A 86 -1.03 49.92 -16.70
N SER A 87 0.03 50.49 -16.13
CA SER A 87 0.39 50.57 -14.70
C SER A 87 0.08 49.40 -13.78
N ALA A 88 1.14 48.86 -13.17
CA ALA A 88 1.09 47.95 -12.03
C ALA A 88 0.23 48.52 -10.88
N ILE A 89 -0.99 48.01 -10.81
CA ILE A 89 -1.82 47.95 -9.62
C ILE A 89 -2.01 46.44 -9.41
N PRO A 90 -1.86 45.88 -8.20
CA PRO A 90 -2.22 44.48 -7.98
C PRO A 90 -3.64 44.29 -8.50
N THR A 91 -3.85 43.35 -9.44
CA THR A 91 -5.19 43.03 -9.92
C THR A 91 -5.94 42.39 -8.76
N LEU A 92 -6.58 43.22 -7.96
CA LEU A 92 -7.60 42.81 -7.00
C LEU A 92 -8.70 42.14 -7.83
N ASP A 93 -8.86 40.83 -7.63
CA ASP A 93 -9.93 40.06 -8.25
C ASP A 93 -11.28 40.51 -7.64
N PHE A 94 -11.96 41.40 -8.36
CA PHE A 94 -13.26 41.93 -7.99
C PHE A 94 -14.43 41.04 -8.41
N SER A 95 -14.18 39.82 -8.89
CA SER A 95 -15.26 38.86 -9.10
C SER A 95 -16.03 38.68 -7.77
N SER A 96 -15.37 38.69 -6.62
CA SER A 96 -16.01 38.57 -5.30
C SER A 96 -16.79 39.82 -4.79
N ILE A 97 -16.81 40.95 -5.51
CA ILE A 97 -17.61 42.13 -5.10
C ILE A 97 -19.06 41.99 -5.57
N GLN A 98 -19.99 41.84 -4.61
CA GLN A 98 -21.42 41.92 -4.84
C GLN A 98 -21.82 43.37 -5.15
N ILE A 99 -22.18 43.67 -6.41
CA ILE A 99 -22.85 44.93 -6.77
C ILE A 99 -24.34 44.75 -6.48
N PRO A 100 -24.96 45.52 -5.56
CA PRO A 100 -26.40 45.41 -5.31
C PRO A 100 -27.19 45.74 -6.59
N GLY A 101 -27.92 44.76 -7.14
CA GLY A 101 -28.88 45.00 -8.24
C GLY A 101 -28.71 44.17 -9.52
N MET A 102 -27.70 43.29 -9.62
CA MET A 102 -27.57 42.35 -10.76
C MET A 102 -27.88 40.89 -10.35
N PRO A 103 -28.58 40.10 -11.18
CA PRO A 103 -28.72 38.66 -10.96
C PRO A 103 -27.35 37.99 -11.10
N ALA A 104 -26.95 37.20 -10.10
CA ALA A 104 -25.69 36.46 -10.12
C ALA A 104 -25.70 35.44 -11.26
N ALA A 105 -24.83 35.63 -12.26
CA ALA A 105 -24.60 34.60 -13.27
C ALA A 105 -23.97 33.37 -12.58
N PRO A 106 -24.37 32.13 -12.95
CA PRO A 106 -23.72 30.93 -12.46
C PRO A 106 -22.23 30.98 -12.81
N ARG A 107 -21.39 31.02 -11.77
CA ARG A 107 -19.94 31.05 -11.91
C ARG A 107 -19.43 29.63 -11.76
N VAL A 108 -19.29 28.98 -12.90
CA VAL A 108 -18.58 27.71 -12.99
C VAL A 108 -17.09 28.03 -13.11
N ASP A 109 -16.26 27.51 -12.21
CA ASP A 109 -14.81 27.59 -12.32
C ASP A 109 -14.38 26.88 -13.62
N PRO A 110 -13.72 27.57 -14.57
CA PRO A 110 -13.27 26.98 -15.82
C PRO A 110 -12.42 25.71 -15.64
N ARG A 111 -11.66 25.62 -14.54
CA ARG A 111 -10.87 24.42 -14.20
C ARG A 111 -11.75 23.27 -13.72
N ALA A 112 -12.75 23.56 -12.88
CA ALA A 112 -13.70 22.56 -12.44
C ALA A 112 -14.48 21.99 -13.63
N GLU A 113 -14.87 22.83 -14.58
CA GLU A 113 -15.57 22.39 -15.79
C GLU A 113 -14.70 21.53 -16.71
N GLN A 114 -13.40 21.84 -16.80
CA GLN A 114 -12.44 21.02 -17.55
C GLN A 114 -12.26 19.63 -16.92
N ILE A 115 -12.10 19.56 -15.60
CA ILE A 115 -11.95 18.30 -14.85
C ILE A 115 -13.24 17.48 -14.93
N ARG A 116 -14.40 18.11 -14.78
CA ARG A 116 -15.71 17.46 -14.90
C ARG A 116 -15.88 16.77 -16.26
N LYS A 117 -15.52 17.46 -17.35
CA LYS A 117 -15.59 16.90 -18.70
C LYS A 117 -14.65 15.70 -18.87
N GLN A 118 -13.42 15.80 -18.35
CA GLN A 118 -12.46 14.70 -18.39
C GLN A 118 -12.95 13.46 -17.62
N ILE A 119 -13.63 13.63 -16.49
CA ILE A 119 -14.24 12.53 -15.73
C ILE A 119 -15.41 11.91 -16.51
N LEU A 120 -16.25 12.73 -17.15
CA LEU A 120 -17.37 12.24 -17.95
C LEU A 120 -16.95 11.50 -19.23
N GLU A 121 -15.74 11.78 -19.73
CA GLU A 121 -15.17 11.12 -20.92
C GLU A 121 -14.69 9.69 -20.63
N ARG A 122 -14.41 9.33 -19.36
CA ARG A 122 -13.83 8.03 -18.98
C ARG A 122 -14.61 7.37 -17.84
N GLN A 123 -15.19 6.21 -18.11
CA GLN A 123 -15.94 5.44 -17.11
C GLN A 123 -15.08 5.08 -15.87
N ASP A 124 -13.84 4.68 -16.09
CA ASP A 124 -12.90 4.32 -15.00
C ASP A 124 -12.63 5.50 -14.05
N SER A 125 -12.55 6.73 -14.58
CA SER A 125 -12.32 7.94 -13.79
C SER A 125 -13.52 8.28 -12.91
N LEU A 126 -14.72 7.96 -13.37
CA LEU A 126 -15.95 8.16 -12.61
C LEU A 126 -16.10 7.13 -11.49
N ASP A 127 -15.70 5.88 -11.73
CA ASP A 127 -15.71 4.84 -10.70
C ASP A 127 -14.63 5.08 -9.63
N GLN A 128 -13.44 5.56 -10.02
CA GLN A 128 -12.43 6.07 -9.08
C GLN A 128 -12.93 7.27 -8.27
N LEU A 129 -13.64 8.21 -8.90
CA LEU A 129 -14.19 9.37 -8.19
C LEU A 129 -15.25 8.96 -7.17
N LYS A 130 -16.11 7.98 -7.49
CA LYS A 130 -17.09 7.45 -6.53
C LYS A 130 -16.42 6.82 -5.30
N MET A 131 -15.31 6.11 -5.50
CA MET A 131 -14.56 5.50 -4.40
C MET A 131 -13.81 6.54 -3.55
N SER A 132 -13.25 7.57 -4.17
CA SER A 132 -12.40 8.55 -3.50
C SER A 132 -13.15 9.76 -2.93
N ASN A 133 -14.15 10.28 -3.65
CA ASN A 133 -14.95 11.43 -3.23
C ASN A 133 -16.40 11.31 -3.75
N PRO A 134 -17.27 10.60 -2.99
CA PRO A 134 -18.66 10.36 -3.40
C PRO A 134 -19.50 11.65 -3.51
N GLU A 135 -19.22 12.69 -2.71
CA GLU A 135 -19.91 14.00 -2.77
C GLU A 135 -19.67 14.68 -4.14
N LEU A 136 -18.42 14.61 -4.65
CA LEU A 136 -18.08 15.17 -5.96
C LEU A 136 -18.66 14.32 -7.12
N ALA A 137 -18.68 13.00 -6.96
CA ALA A 137 -19.22 12.06 -7.93
C ALA A 137 -20.74 12.25 -8.14
N GLU A 138 -21.50 12.49 -7.08
CA GLU A 138 -22.94 12.73 -7.14
C GLU A 138 -23.29 13.97 -7.99
N HIS A 139 -22.41 14.97 -7.99
CA HIS A 139 -22.62 16.24 -8.69
C HIS A 139 -21.95 16.30 -10.06
N VAL A 140 -21.31 15.23 -10.55
CA VAL A 140 -20.56 15.23 -11.83
C VAL A 140 -21.40 15.63 -13.06
N HIS A 141 -22.71 15.38 -13.02
CA HIS A 141 -23.64 15.73 -14.09
C HIS A 141 -24.19 17.17 -14.01
N ASP A 142 -23.97 17.89 -12.90
CA ASP A 142 -24.41 19.27 -12.68
C ASP A 142 -23.17 20.20 -12.63
N SER A 143 -22.98 20.99 -13.69
CA SER A 143 -21.80 21.86 -13.84
C SER A 143 -21.62 22.87 -12.69
N GLN A 144 -22.72 23.44 -12.18
CA GLN A 144 -22.63 24.44 -11.11
C GLN A 144 -22.36 23.77 -9.76
N LYS A 145 -23.11 22.70 -9.42
CA LYS A 145 -22.90 21.99 -8.16
C LYS A 145 -21.53 21.30 -8.09
N PHE A 146 -21.05 20.77 -9.22
CA PHE A 146 -19.70 20.22 -9.31
C PHE A 146 -18.64 21.29 -9.04
N SER A 147 -18.79 22.47 -9.65
CA SER A 147 -17.88 23.60 -9.43
C SER A 147 -17.83 24.04 -7.97
N ASP A 148 -19.00 24.14 -7.32
CA ASP A 148 -19.09 24.54 -5.92
C ASP A 148 -18.46 23.49 -4.98
N ALA A 149 -18.75 22.20 -5.22
CA ALA A 149 -18.17 21.09 -4.45
C ALA A 149 -16.65 20.97 -4.67
N PHE A 150 -16.19 21.19 -5.91
CA PHE A 150 -14.76 21.19 -6.24
C PHE A 150 -14.02 22.35 -5.57
N ALA A 151 -14.61 23.55 -5.54
CA ALA A 151 -14.05 24.71 -4.86
C ALA A 151 -13.93 24.48 -3.34
N LYS A 152 -14.95 23.88 -2.72
CA LYS A 152 -14.93 23.48 -1.30
C LYS A 152 -13.78 22.51 -1.02
N LEU A 153 -13.67 21.44 -1.82
CA LEU A 153 -12.58 20.45 -1.69
C LEU A 153 -11.19 21.09 -1.83
N GLN A 154 -10.99 21.95 -2.83
CA GLN A 154 -9.72 22.65 -3.06
C GLN A 154 -9.34 23.54 -1.87
N ASN A 155 -10.31 24.24 -1.27
CA ASN A 155 -10.06 25.07 -0.10
C ASN A 155 -9.71 24.23 1.13
N GLU A 156 -10.38 23.10 1.35
CA GLU A 156 -10.08 22.17 2.44
C GLU A 156 -8.68 21.55 2.30
N LEU A 157 -8.30 21.10 1.10
CA LEU A 157 -6.97 20.56 0.83
C LEU A 157 -5.87 21.60 1.09
N ARG A 158 -6.05 22.83 0.58
CA ARG A 158 -5.11 23.93 0.84
C ARG A 158 -5.00 24.28 2.32
N ALA A 159 -6.12 24.32 3.03
CA ALA A 159 -6.12 24.59 4.47
C ALA A 159 -5.32 23.53 5.24
N LYS A 160 -5.53 22.24 4.92
CA LYS A 160 -4.78 21.11 5.49
C LYS A 160 -3.29 21.18 5.17
N GLU A 161 -2.91 21.50 3.94
CA GLU A 161 -1.50 21.65 3.55
C GLU A 161 -0.80 22.78 4.32
N VAL A 162 -1.48 23.92 4.48
CA VAL A 162 -0.95 25.06 5.24
C VAL A 162 -0.78 24.70 6.70
N GLU A 163 -1.73 23.97 7.29
CA GLU A 163 -1.65 23.50 8.66
C GLU A 163 -0.49 22.52 8.87
N ARG A 164 -0.36 21.51 8.00
CA ARG A 164 0.77 20.55 8.02
C ARG A 164 2.12 21.27 7.92
N LYS A 165 2.25 22.24 7.00
CA LYS A 165 3.49 23.01 6.84
C LYS A 165 3.83 23.81 8.11
N LYS A 166 2.84 24.38 8.78
CA LYS A 166 3.04 25.10 10.05
C LYS A 166 3.44 24.16 11.18
N GLU A 167 2.82 22.98 11.27
CA GLU A 167 3.20 21.95 12.25
C GLU A 167 4.66 21.54 12.07
N LEU A 168 5.06 21.17 10.84
CA LEU A 168 6.44 20.82 10.53
C LEU A 168 7.42 21.94 10.87
N GLN A 169 7.11 23.20 10.51
CA GLN A 169 7.96 24.34 10.87
C GLN A 169 8.10 24.50 12.38
N ARG A 170 7.04 24.26 13.16
CA ARG A 170 7.09 24.29 14.63
C ARG A 170 7.99 23.18 15.18
N LEU A 171 7.91 21.97 14.62
CA LEU A 171 8.74 20.84 15.04
C LEU A 171 10.22 21.10 14.73
N TYR A 172 10.53 21.66 13.56
CA TYR A 172 11.89 22.01 13.15
C TYR A 172 12.46 23.26 13.84
N ALA A 173 11.63 24.07 14.49
CA ALA A 173 12.10 25.26 15.21
C ALA A 173 12.93 24.91 16.46
N ASP A 174 12.71 23.72 17.03
CA ASP A 174 13.49 23.18 18.15
C ASP A 174 13.75 21.68 17.93
N PRO A 175 14.72 21.33 17.07
CA PRO A 175 15.00 19.95 16.70
C PRO A 175 15.71 19.14 17.80
N ASP A 176 16.19 19.78 18.86
CA ASP A 176 16.85 19.11 20.00
C ASP A 176 15.85 18.69 21.08
N ASN A 177 14.59 19.10 20.96
CA ASN A 177 13.50 18.67 21.82
C ASN A 177 13.11 17.21 21.53
N GLU A 178 13.10 16.38 22.57
CA GLU A 178 12.81 14.94 22.46
C GLU A 178 11.43 14.63 21.81
N ASP A 179 10.40 15.42 22.13
CA ASP A 179 9.06 15.22 21.58
C ASP A 179 8.99 15.64 20.11
N ASN A 180 9.69 16.72 19.72
CA ASN A 180 9.80 17.13 18.34
C ASN A 180 10.57 16.09 17.51
N GLN A 181 11.67 15.54 18.03
CA GLN A 181 12.43 14.47 17.37
C GLN A 181 11.58 13.22 17.14
N LYS A 182 10.82 12.77 18.14
CA LYS A 182 9.88 11.64 17.99
C LYS A 182 8.84 11.92 16.92
N ARG A 183 8.27 13.14 16.90
CA ARG A 183 7.25 13.51 15.93
C ARG A 183 7.81 13.61 14.51
N ILE A 184 8.99 14.19 14.34
CA ILE A 184 9.71 14.24 13.05
C ILE A 184 10.03 12.83 12.58
N MET A 185 10.53 11.95 13.46
CA MET A 185 10.84 10.56 13.14
C MET A 185 9.60 9.79 12.68
N GLU A 186 8.45 9.99 13.34
CA GLU A 186 7.20 9.36 12.92
C GLU A 186 6.71 9.88 11.56
N ILE A 187 6.85 11.18 11.28
CA ILE A 187 6.52 11.74 9.96
C ILE A 187 7.41 11.14 8.86
N ILE A 188 8.73 11.09 9.08
CA ILE A 188 9.67 10.49 8.13
C ILE A 188 9.36 9.00 7.93
N ARG A 189 9.06 8.28 9.01
CA ARG A 189 8.65 6.88 8.93
C ARG A 189 7.41 6.71 8.07
N GLN A 190 6.38 7.53 8.27
CA GLN A 190 5.15 7.49 7.48
C GLN A 190 5.41 7.81 6.01
N GLU A 191 6.21 8.83 5.71
CA GLU A 191 6.60 9.17 4.34
C GLU A 191 7.37 8.03 3.67
N ASN A 192 8.33 7.41 4.36
CA ASN A 192 9.08 6.26 3.83
C ASN A 192 8.17 5.04 3.60
N VAL A 193 7.19 4.80 4.49
CA VAL A 193 6.22 3.70 4.33
C VAL A 193 5.31 3.96 3.13
N GLU A 194 4.82 5.20 2.98
CA GLU A 194 3.96 5.60 1.85
C GLU A 194 4.73 5.52 0.52
N GLU A 195 5.97 6.00 0.46
CA GLU A 195 6.83 5.89 -0.71
C GLU A 195 7.09 4.42 -1.07
N SER A 196 7.43 3.59 -0.08
CA SER A 196 7.61 2.14 -0.29
C SER A 196 6.33 1.48 -0.79
N TYR A 197 5.16 1.89 -0.29
CA TYR A 197 3.86 1.39 -0.72
C TYR A 197 3.55 1.79 -2.17
N GLN A 198 3.74 3.07 -2.52
CA GLN A 198 3.54 3.56 -3.89
C GLN A 198 4.47 2.86 -4.88
N ASN A 199 5.75 2.73 -4.53
CA ASN A 199 6.74 2.01 -5.32
C ASN A 199 6.34 0.53 -5.52
N ALA A 200 5.88 -0.13 -4.46
CA ALA A 200 5.35 -1.49 -4.57
C ALA A 200 4.10 -1.54 -5.47
N MET A 201 3.19 -0.58 -5.37
CA MET A 201 1.96 -0.55 -6.19
C MET A 201 2.27 -0.32 -7.67
N GLU A 202 3.24 0.53 -7.98
CA GLU A 202 3.63 0.86 -9.35
C GLU A 202 4.42 -0.27 -10.02
N HIS A 203 5.40 -0.87 -9.31
CA HIS A 203 6.31 -1.85 -9.90
C HIS A 203 5.97 -3.31 -9.60
N HIS A 204 5.23 -3.56 -8.53
CA HIS A 204 4.94 -4.90 -8.01
C HIS A 204 3.47 -5.06 -7.57
N PRO A 205 2.50 -4.77 -8.46
CA PRO A 205 1.07 -4.86 -8.12
C PRO A 205 0.66 -6.28 -7.67
N GLU A 206 1.39 -7.31 -8.07
CA GLU A 206 1.18 -8.70 -7.65
C GLU A 206 1.30 -8.93 -6.13
N MET A 207 2.05 -8.08 -5.42
CA MET A 207 2.18 -8.20 -3.95
C MET A 207 0.87 -7.89 -3.21
N PHE A 208 -0.06 -7.21 -3.88
CA PHE A 208 -1.36 -6.84 -3.32
C PHE A 208 -2.49 -7.77 -3.77
N ILE A 209 -2.19 -8.76 -4.62
CA ILE A 209 -3.15 -9.76 -5.06
C ILE A 209 -3.23 -10.85 -3.98
N ARG A 210 -4.45 -11.11 -3.48
CA ARG A 210 -4.68 -12.22 -2.53
C ARG A 210 -4.26 -13.53 -3.20
N THR A 211 -3.44 -14.31 -2.51
CA THR A 211 -2.98 -15.62 -3.01
C THR A 211 -3.92 -16.70 -2.51
N ASP A 212 -4.39 -17.53 -3.44
CA ASP A 212 -5.20 -18.70 -3.11
C ASP A 212 -4.39 -19.75 -2.35
N MET A 213 -5.01 -20.32 -1.32
CA MET A 213 -4.43 -21.42 -0.57
C MET A 213 -4.49 -22.73 -1.38
N LEU A 214 -3.54 -23.64 -1.14
CA LEU A 214 -3.42 -24.87 -1.91
C LEU A 214 -4.39 -25.94 -1.42
N TYR A 215 -5.35 -26.30 -2.27
CA TYR A 215 -6.29 -27.40 -2.01
C TYR A 215 -6.29 -28.42 -3.12
N ILE A 216 -6.52 -29.69 -2.78
CA ILE A 216 -6.78 -30.76 -3.76
C ILE A 216 -8.05 -31.52 -3.38
N ASP A 217 -8.74 -32.07 -4.38
CA ASP A 217 -9.79 -33.06 -4.13
C ASP A 217 -9.16 -34.41 -3.78
N CYS A 218 -9.65 -35.02 -2.70
CA CYS A 218 -9.25 -36.36 -2.27
C CYS A 218 -10.42 -37.08 -1.60
N ARG A 219 -10.23 -38.36 -1.28
CA ARG A 219 -11.23 -39.17 -0.57
C ARG A 219 -10.63 -39.78 0.68
N ILE A 220 -11.31 -39.68 1.82
CA ILE A 220 -10.94 -40.37 3.06
C ILE A 220 -12.03 -41.38 3.39
N ASN A 221 -11.65 -42.66 3.49
CA ASN A 221 -12.59 -43.74 3.81
C ASN A 221 -13.87 -43.74 2.96
N GLY A 222 -13.78 -43.38 1.68
CA GLY A 222 -14.94 -43.34 0.80
C GLY A 222 -15.77 -42.04 0.85
N HIS A 223 -15.31 -40.98 1.50
CA HIS A 223 -15.96 -39.67 1.48
C HIS A 223 -15.07 -38.60 0.87
N ASP A 224 -15.62 -37.81 -0.05
CA ASP A 224 -14.89 -36.73 -0.71
C ASP A 224 -14.62 -35.58 0.26
N VAL A 225 -13.40 -35.03 0.18
CA VAL A 225 -12.95 -33.92 0.99
C VAL A 225 -11.90 -33.12 0.24
N LYS A 226 -11.95 -31.79 0.41
CA LYS A 226 -10.92 -30.88 -0.07
C LYS A 226 -9.82 -30.83 0.97
N ALA A 227 -8.65 -31.37 0.63
CA ALA A 227 -7.49 -31.37 1.51
C ALA A 227 -6.77 -30.03 1.41
N PHE A 228 -6.58 -29.34 2.54
CA PHE A 228 -5.66 -28.22 2.61
C PHE A 228 -4.21 -28.73 2.63
N VAL A 229 -3.39 -28.33 1.67
CA VAL A 229 -1.99 -28.79 1.54
C VAL A 229 -1.07 -27.80 2.25
N ASP A 230 -0.54 -28.21 3.40
CA ASP A 230 0.24 -27.32 4.27
C ASP A 230 1.62 -27.92 4.59
N THR A 231 2.66 -27.29 4.05
CA THR A 231 4.05 -27.67 4.33
C THR A 231 4.57 -27.13 5.67
N GLY A 232 3.89 -26.13 6.26
CA GLY A 232 4.17 -25.57 7.58
C GLY A 232 3.56 -26.39 8.73
N ALA A 233 2.51 -27.16 8.45
CA ALA A 233 1.94 -28.10 9.42
C ALA A 233 2.84 -29.34 9.59
N GLN A 234 3.32 -29.59 10.81
CA GLN A 234 4.13 -30.78 11.09
C GLN A 234 3.34 -32.09 10.96
N MET A 235 2.03 -32.08 11.24
CA MET A 235 1.18 -33.27 11.24
C MET A 235 -0.01 -33.12 10.31
N THR A 236 -0.42 -34.21 9.67
CA THR A 236 -1.72 -34.32 9.01
C THR A 236 -2.85 -34.37 10.05
N ILE A 237 -3.85 -33.51 9.84
CA ILE A 237 -4.94 -33.26 10.79
C ILE A 237 -6.29 -33.59 10.15
N LEU A 238 -7.18 -34.18 10.95
CA LEU A 238 -8.58 -34.42 10.62
C LEU A 238 -9.46 -33.76 11.68
N SER A 239 -10.50 -33.04 11.28
CA SER A 239 -11.48 -32.53 12.24
C SER A 239 -12.27 -33.66 12.91
N GLU A 240 -12.70 -33.45 14.15
CA GLU A 240 -13.60 -34.35 14.87
C GLU A 240 -14.91 -34.62 14.09
N GLU A 241 -15.58 -33.56 13.61
CA GLU A 241 -16.83 -33.67 12.86
C GLU A 241 -16.66 -34.54 11.60
N PHE A 242 -15.58 -34.33 10.85
CA PHE A 242 -15.33 -35.12 9.65
C PHE A 242 -14.92 -36.57 10.00
N CYS A 243 -14.17 -36.78 11.08
CA CYS A 243 -13.83 -38.12 11.58
C CYS A 243 -15.08 -38.95 11.90
N GLU A 244 -16.08 -38.35 12.55
CA GLU A 244 -17.38 -38.98 12.82
C GLU A 244 -18.14 -39.28 11.52
N LYS A 245 -18.21 -38.30 10.62
CA LYS A 245 -18.90 -38.42 9.33
C LYS A 245 -18.35 -39.57 8.48
N VAL A 246 -17.04 -39.75 8.48
CA VAL A 246 -16.37 -40.83 7.73
C VAL A 246 -16.26 -42.15 8.52
N GLY A 247 -16.83 -42.21 9.73
CA GLY A 247 -16.92 -43.43 10.53
C GLY A 247 -15.60 -43.92 11.11
N LEU A 248 -14.60 -43.04 11.32
CA LEU A 248 -13.27 -43.41 11.82
C LEU A 248 -13.14 -43.37 13.35
N THR A 249 -14.18 -42.93 14.07
CA THR A 249 -14.16 -42.75 15.54
C THR A 249 -13.74 -44.02 16.29
N HIS A 250 -14.13 -45.20 15.81
CA HIS A 250 -13.79 -46.48 16.42
C HIS A 250 -12.30 -46.88 16.28
N MET A 251 -11.55 -46.20 15.41
CA MET A 251 -10.10 -46.40 15.23
C MET A 251 -9.28 -45.30 15.92
N LEU A 252 -9.92 -44.39 16.65
CA LEU A 252 -9.26 -43.30 17.34
C LEU A 252 -8.48 -43.80 18.56
N ASP A 253 -7.15 -43.74 18.49
CA ASP A 253 -6.28 -44.05 19.61
C ASP A 253 -6.11 -42.82 20.51
N VAL A 254 -6.89 -42.79 21.60
CA VAL A 254 -6.89 -41.70 22.60
C VAL A 254 -5.60 -41.63 23.42
N LYS A 255 -4.72 -42.64 23.38
CA LYS A 255 -3.40 -42.56 24.06
C LYS A 255 -2.51 -41.46 23.46
N PHE A 256 -2.82 -41.04 22.23
CA PHE A 256 -2.14 -39.96 21.52
C PHE A 256 -2.89 -38.62 21.65
N ALA A 257 -3.86 -38.52 22.57
CA ALA A 257 -4.49 -37.25 22.91
C ALA A 257 -3.48 -36.28 23.52
N GLY A 258 -3.68 -34.98 23.31
CA GLY A 258 -2.75 -33.95 23.75
C GLY A 258 -3.18 -32.57 23.29
N VAL A 259 -2.25 -31.61 23.32
CA VAL A 259 -2.48 -30.26 22.80
C VAL A 259 -1.58 -30.06 21.59
N ALA A 260 -2.16 -29.72 20.44
CA ALA A 260 -1.40 -29.32 19.26
C ALA A 260 -0.76 -27.95 19.57
N ARG A 261 0.58 -27.91 19.64
CA ARG A 261 1.32 -26.65 19.74
C ARG A 261 1.67 -26.18 18.32
N GLY A 262 1.14 -25.02 17.92
CA GLY A 262 1.31 -24.42 16.60
C GLY A 262 0.44 -23.17 16.43
N VAL A 263 0.28 -22.67 15.20
CA VAL A 263 -0.60 -21.54 14.83
C VAL A 263 -2.05 -22.01 14.89
N GLY A 264 -2.60 -22.10 16.10
CA GLY A 264 -3.91 -22.68 16.40
C GLY A 264 -3.79 -23.72 17.51
N SER A 265 -4.11 -23.32 18.75
CA SER A 265 -4.15 -24.22 19.89
C SER A 265 -5.40 -25.11 19.81
N GLY A 266 -5.29 -26.27 19.17
CA GLY A 266 -6.35 -27.27 19.11
C GLY A 266 -6.09 -28.44 20.07
N LYS A 267 -7.13 -28.90 20.77
CA LYS A 267 -7.06 -30.13 21.57
C LYS A 267 -7.05 -31.33 20.64
N ILE A 268 -5.98 -32.12 20.67
CA ILE A 268 -5.89 -33.39 19.95
C ILE A 268 -6.66 -34.43 20.75
N LEU A 269 -7.69 -35.00 20.14
CA LEU A 269 -8.55 -36.04 20.73
C LEU A 269 -7.90 -37.42 20.67
N GLY A 270 -7.06 -37.65 19.67
CA GLY A 270 -6.33 -38.90 19.47
C GLY A 270 -5.74 -38.99 18.07
N ARG A 271 -5.29 -40.19 17.69
CA ARG A 271 -4.72 -40.46 16.38
C ARG A 271 -5.32 -41.70 15.73
N VAL A 272 -5.60 -41.62 14.44
CA VAL A 272 -5.88 -42.78 13.59
C VAL A 272 -4.57 -43.14 12.88
N HIS A 273 -4.06 -44.35 13.14
CA HIS A 273 -2.71 -44.75 12.72
C HIS A 273 -2.59 -45.02 11.22
N SER A 274 -3.66 -45.50 10.59
CA SER A 274 -3.68 -45.80 9.16
C SER A 274 -5.10 -45.67 8.62
N VAL A 275 -5.32 -44.71 7.74
CA VAL A 275 -6.55 -44.54 6.95
C VAL A 275 -6.20 -44.49 5.46
N PRO A 276 -6.97 -45.14 4.58
CA PRO A 276 -6.79 -45.02 3.15
C PRO A 276 -7.19 -43.61 2.68
N LEU A 277 -6.19 -42.82 2.27
CA LEU A 277 -6.35 -41.54 1.58
C LEU A 277 -6.29 -41.81 0.06
N GLN A 278 -7.38 -41.58 -0.65
CA GLN A 278 -7.43 -41.70 -2.09
C GLN A 278 -7.12 -40.37 -2.75
N ILE A 279 -6.16 -40.36 -3.67
CA ILE A 279 -5.86 -39.23 -4.54
C ILE A 279 -5.82 -39.77 -5.96
N GLY A 280 -6.66 -39.21 -6.85
CA GLY A 280 -6.89 -39.79 -8.17
C GLY A 280 -7.39 -41.25 -8.06
N SER A 281 -6.65 -42.19 -8.64
CA SER A 281 -6.99 -43.62 -8.62
C SER A 281 -6.27 -44.43 -7.54
N SER A 282 -5.26 -43.84 -6.90
CA SER A 282 -4.37 -44.53 -5.96
C SER A 282 -4.75 -44.29 -4.51
N PHE A 283 -4.41 -45.27 -3.65
CA PHE A 283 -4.64 -45.21 -2.21
C PHE A 283 -3.33 -45.12 -1.43
N PHE A 284 -3.25 -44.15 -0.54
CA PHE A 284 -2.09 -43.85 0.28
C PHE A 284 -2.43 -44.07 1.77
N PRO A 285 -1.69 -44.91 2.51
CA PRO A 285 -1.96 -45.16 3.92
C PRO A 285 -1.47 -43.98 4.78
N ALA A 286 -2.39 -43.11 5.19
CA ALA A 286 -2.09 -41.91 5.97
C ALA A 286 -2.32 -42.12 7.46
N SER A 287 -1.47 -41.54 8.30
CA SER A 287 -1.77 -41.37 9.74
C SER A 287 -2.32 -39.97 9.95
N VAL A 288 -3.40 -39.84 10.71
CA VAL A 288 -4.09 -38.56 10.91
C VAL A 288 -4.32 -38.32 12.40
N SER A 289 -4.02 -37.10 12.86
CA SER A 289 -4.32 -36.68 14.22
C SER A 289 -5.67 -35.98 14.23
N VAL A 290 -6.57 -36.38 15.14
CA VAL A 290 -7.93 -35.83 15.20
C VAL A 290 -7.96 -34.68 16.20
N ILE A 291 -8.44 -33.52 15.78
CA ILE A 291 -8.47 -32.29 16.59
C ILE A 291 -9.91 -31.80 16.77
N GLU A 292 -10.20 -31.29 17.96
CA GLU A 292 -11.45 -30.60 18.31
C GLU A 292 -11.56 -29.25 17.59
N GLY A 293 -12.72 -28.98 17.00
CA GLY A 293 -13.01 -27.75 16.24
C GLY A 293 -13.29 -27.99 14.76
N ASN A 294 -13.77 -26.94 14.09
CA ASN A 294 -14.33 -27.03 12.73
C ASN A 294 -13.74 -25.99 11.75
N GLN A 295 -12.49 -25.59 11.94
CA GLN A 295 -11.86 -24.63 11.03
C GLN A 295 -11.51 -25.26 9.68
N LEU A 296 -11.03 -26.50 9.70
CA LEU A 296 -10.62 -27.25 8.51
C LEU A 296 -10.99 -28.72 8.63
N LYS A 297 -11.63 -29.26 7.59
CA LYS A 297 -12.04 -30.66 7.57
C LYS A 297 -10.84 -31.60 7.54
N PHE A 298 -9.85 -31.30 6.70
CA PHE A 298 -8.64 -32.12 6.53
C PHE A 298 -7.44 -31.28 6.10
N ILE A 299 -6.31 -31.46 6.78
CA ILE A 299 -5.01 -30.84 6.47
C ILE A 299 -4.02 -31.93 6.13
N LEU A 300 -3.45 -31.88 4.93
CA LEU A 300 -2.35 -32.73 4.52
C LEU A 300 -1.02 -32.06 4.91
N GLY A 301 -0.48 -32.47 6.05
CA GLY A 301 0.73 -31.92 6.64
C GLY A 301 2.03 -32.52 6.09
N LEU A 302 3.14 -31.94 6.55
CA LEU A 302 4.50 -32.25 6.12
C LEU A 302 4.91 -33.71 6.39
N ASP A 303 4.38 -34.35 7.43
CA ASP A 303 4.64 -35.76 7.75
C ASP A 303 4.20 -36.69 6.61
N MET A 304 2.98 -36.54 6.10
CA MET A 304 2.46 -37.34 4.98
C MET A 304 3.07 -36.90 3.65
N LEU A 305 3.25 -35.59 3.43
CA LEU A 305 3.92 -35.09 2.23
C LEU A 305 5.34 -35.68 2.09
N LYS A 306 6.14 -35.69 3.16
CA LYS A 306 7.46 -36.32 3.17
C LYS A 306 7.37 -37.83 3.01
N ARG A 307 6.44 -38.49 3.70
CA ARG A 307 6.27 -39.95 3.64
C ARG A 307 6.00 -40.43 2.22
N PHE A 308 5.17 -39.72 1.47
CA PHE A 308 4.83 -40.05 0.10
C PHE A 308 5.72 -39.38 -0.95
N LYS A 309 6.79 -38.68 -0.52
CA LYS A 309 7.71 -37.94 -1.39
C LYS A 309 6.98 -36.99 -2.35
N ALA A 310 5.98 -36.29 -1.82
CA ALA A 310 5.15 -35.40 -2.58
C ALA A 310 5.97 -34.24 -3.18
N ASN A 311 5.60 -33.83 -4.39
CA ASN A 311 6.12 -32.64 -5.04
C ASN A 311 4.98 -31.62 -5.20
N VAL A 312 5.07 -30.52 -4.47
CA VAL A 312 4.15 -29.37 -4.56
C VAL A 312 4.59 -28.52 -5.75
N ASN A 313 4.03 -28.77 -6.93
CA ASN A 313 4.46 -28.15 -8.16
C ASN A 313 3.61 -26.93 -8.48
N LEU A 314 4.05 -25.76 -8.02
CA LEU A 314 3.37 -24.48 -8.27
C LEU A 314 3.48 -24.02 -9.73
N ARG A 315 4.46 -24.54 -10.50
CA ARG A 315 4.59 -24.21 -11.93
C ARG A 315 3.48 -24.86 -12.77
N THR A 316 3.12 -26.09 -12.46
CA THR A 316 2.03 -26.82 -13.14
C THR A 316 0.72 -26.82 -12.33
N ASN A 317 0.69 -26.09 -11.22
CA ASN A 317 -0.44 -25.96 -10.30
C ASN A 317 -1.03 -27.32 -9.87
N GLN A 318 -0.18 -28.26 -9.45
CA GLN A 318 -0.62 -29.59 -9.02
C GLN A 318 0.25 -30.17 -7.89
N LEU A 319 -0.34 -31.04 -7.08
CA LEU A 319 0.35 -31.91 -6.15
C LEU A 319 0.66 -33.26 -6.84
N GLU A 320 1.93 -33.64 -6.87
CA GLU A 320 2.37 -34.90 -7.45
C GLU A 320 2.75 -35.87 -6.34
N ILE A 321 2.11 -37.05 -6.30
CA ILE A 321 2.37 -38.09 -5.30
C ILE A 321 2.40 -39.46 -5.98
N GLY A 322 3.55 -40.12 -5.96
CA GLY A 322 3.73 -41.38 -6.69
C GLY A 322 3.55 -41.18 -8.19
N GLU A 323 2.57 -41.87 -8.78
CA GLU A 323 2.19 -41.71 -10.20
C GLU A 323 1.01 -40.74 -10.41
N GLU A 324 0.39 -40.28 -9.32
CA GLU A 324 -0.80 -39.43 -9.36
C GLU A 324 -0.43 -37.95 -9.41
N LYS A 325 -1.28 -37.18 -10.10
CA LYS A 325 -1.21 -35.73 -10.21
C LYS A 325 -2.58 -35.14 -9.89
N ALA A 326 -2.68 -34.40 -8.80
CA ALA A 326 -3.90 -33.74 -8.38
C ALA A 326 -3.76 -32.23 -8.56
N SER A 327 -4.56 -31.64 -9.45
CA SER A 327 -4.56 -30.19 -9.68
C SER A 327 -4.99 -29.44 -8.43
N PHE A 328 -4.35 -28.30 -8.16
CA PHE A 328 -4.83 -27.40 -7.12
C PHE A 328 -6.14 -26.73 -7.54
N LEU A 329 -7.06 -26.59 -6.59
CA LEU A 329 -8.35 -25.93 -6.79
C LEU A 329 -8.17 -24.42 -7.00
N GLY A 330 -8.99 -23.82 -7.87
CA GLY A 330 -9.06 -22.37 -8.02
C GLY A 330 -10.04 -21.74 -7.03
N GLU A 331 -10.00 -20.43 -6.87
CA GLU A 331 -10.80 -19.62 -5.94
C GLU A 331 -12.28 -20.05 -5.81
N LYS A 332 -12.95 -20.32 -6.94
CA LYS A 332 -14.38 -20.67 -6.98
C LYS A 332 -14.73 -22.03 -6.35
N ASP A 333 -13.76 -22.93 -6.28
CA ASP A 333 -13.93 -24.30 -5.81
C ASP A 333 -13.39 -24.49 -4.37
N LEU A 334 -12.89 -23.41 -3.76
CA LEU A 334 -12.42 -23.40 -2.38
C LEU A 334 -13.60 -23.41 -1.40
N PRO A 335 -13.47 -24.05 -0.22
CA PRO A 335 -14.49 -23.97 0.81
C PRO A 335 -14.70 -22.52 1.29
N ASP A 336 -15.96 -22.06 1.37
CA ASP A 336 -16.36 -20.74 1.89
C ASP A 336 -15.80 -20.44 3.30
N GLU A 337 -15.53 -21.51 4.06
CA GLU A 337 -14.93 -21.49 5.40
C GLU A 337 -13.56 -20.76 5.42
N PHE A 338 -12.89 -20.58 4.26
CA PHE A 338 -11.59 -19.88 4.12
C PHE A 338 -11.64 -18.45 3.60
N GLY A 339 -12.75 -18.00 3.02
CA GLY A 339 -12.90 -16.60 2.61
C GLY A 339 -12.64 -15.62 3.76
N LYS A 340 -12.75 -16.09 5.01
CA LYS A 340 -12.57 -15.32 6.25
C LYS A 340 -11.23 -15.50 6.96
N LEU A 341 -10.44 -16.52 6.63
CA LEU A 341 -9.13 -16.78 7.28
C LEU A 341 -8.00 -15.98 6.60
N GLY A 342 -8.20 -15.58 5.34
CA GLY A 342 -7.35 -14.65 4.59
C GLY A 342 -7.90 -13.22 4.52
N GLU A 343 -8.96 -12.90 5.27
CA GLU A 343 -9.32 -11.51 5.53
C GLU A 343 -8.29 -10.92 6.50
N GLU A 344 -7.13 -10.56 5.96
CA GLU A 344 -6.45 -9.38 6.48
C GLU A 344 -7.52 -8.28 6.51
N GLN A 345 -7.80 -7.76 7.71
CA GLN A 345 -8.59 -6.55 7.85
C GLN A 345 -8.01 -5.56 6.84
N GLU A 346 -8.80 -5.15 5.84
CA GLU A 346 -8.38 -4.09 4.94
C GLU A 346 -7.78 -2.98 5.80
N PRO A 347 -6.62 -2.41 5.41
CA PRO A 347 -6.04 -1.32 6.16
C PRO A 347 -7.12 -0.24 6.27
N LYS A 348 -7.65 -0.06 7.49
CA LYS A 348 -8.59 1.01 7.77
C LYS A 348 -7.87 2.28 7.37
N GLN A 349 -8.31 2.90 6.28
CA GLN A 349 -7.92 4.27 5.97
C GLN A 349 -8.16 5.07 7.24
N GLY A 350 -7.08 5.60 7.80
CA GLY A 350 -7.09 6.42 9.00
C GLY A 350 -7.89 7.69 8.74
N SER A 351 -9.22 7.59 8.84
CA SER A 351 -10.06 8.75 9.08
C SER A 351 -9.96 9.03 10.57
N GLY A 352 -9.06 9.95 10.91
CA GLY A 352 -9.07 10.62 12.20
C GLY A 352 -10.42 11.32 12.38
N GLY A 353 -11.34 10.62 13.04
CA GLY A 353 -12.68 11.09 13.35
C GLY A 353 -12.96 10.75 14.79
N ALA A 354 -12.61 11.66 15.71
CA ALA A 354 -13.02 11.61 17.09
C ALA A 354 -14.57 11.61 17.14
N GLY A 355 -15.14 10.44 17.41
CA GLY A 355 -16.58 10.23 17.55
C GLY A 355 -16.82 9.27 18.70
N SER A 356 -17.11 9.82 19.87
CA SER A 356 -17.48 9.07 21.06
C SER A 356 -18.75 8.24 20.81
N SER A 357 -18.60 6.93 20.68
CA SER A 357 -19.70 5.97 20.82
C SER A 357 -19.15 4.71 21.48
N GLY A 358 -19.76 4.30 22.60
CA GLY A 358 -19.25 3.31 23.54
C GLY A 358 -18.58 2.11 22.89
N GLU A 359 -17.25 2.06 23.01
CA GLU A 359 -16.43 0.98 22.47
C GLU A 359 -16.62 -0.29 23.29
N SER A 360 -17.20 -1.32 22.66
CA SER A 360 -16.98 -2.69 23.07
C SER A 360 -15.68 -3.18 22.44
N PHE A 361 -14.64 -3.36 23.24
CA PHE A 361 -13.42 -4.05 22.80
C PHE A 361 -13.75 -5.51 22.44
N LYS A 362 -12.99 -6.12 21.52
CA LYS A 362 -13.19 -7.52 21.14
C LYS A 362 -13.04 -8.38 22.40
N ASP A 363 -13.97 -9.31 22.60
CA ASP A 363 -13.95 -10.19 23.79
C ASP A 363 -12.68 -11.05 23.85
N GLU A 364 -12.09 -11.37 22.69
CA GLU A 364 -10.81 -12.10 22.58
C GLU A 364 -9.65 -11.31 23.22
N ASP A 365 -9.55 -10.01 22.96
CA ASP A 365 -8.49 -9.15 23.50
C ASP A 365 -8.62 -8.99 25.02
N ILE A 366 -9.87 -8.89 25.50
CA ILE A 366 -10.16 -8.85 26.93
C ILE A 366 -9.77 -10.18 27.59
N VAL A 367 -10.11 -11.32 26.98
CA VAL A 367 -9.76 -12.66 27.51
C VAL A 367 -8.24 -12.86 27.51
N ASN A 368 -7.54 -12.43 26.46
CA ASN A 368 -6.08 -12.50 26.37
C ASN A 368 -5.40 -11.69 27.47
N LEU A 369 -5.82 -10.45 27.73
CA LEU A 369 -5.25 -9.62 28.79
C LEU A 369 -5.68 -10.07 30.19
N MET A 370 -6.87 -10.66 30.35
CA MET A 370 -7.28 -11.29 31.61
C MET A 370 -6.45 -12.54 31.93
N SER A 371 -5.96 -13.26 30.90
CA SER A 371 -5.09 -14.42 31.10
C SER A 371 -3.74 -14.05 31.75
N LEU A 372 -3.35 -12.78 31.71
CA LEU A 372 -2.19 -12.21 32.41
C LEU A 372 -2.45 -11.99 33.92
N GLY A 373 -3.64 -12.31 34.43
CA GLY A 373 -3.98 -12.26 35.85
C GLY A 373 -4.70 -10.99 36.31
N HIS A 374 -5.12 -10.12 35.39
CA HIS A 374 -5.82 -8.87 35.69
C HIS A 374 -7.35 -9.02 35.58
N SER A 375 -8.10 -8.26 36.39
CA SER A 375 -9.56 -8.27 36.33
C SER A 375 -10.07 -7.59 35.05
N ARG A 376 -11.25 -8.03 34.57
CA ARG A 376 -11.89 -7.48 33.36
C ARG A 376 -12.00 -5.95 33.40
N GLU A 377 -12.31 -5.38 34.55
CA GLU A 377 -12.40 -3.93 34.74
C GLU A 377 -11.07 -3.22 34.47
N LYS A 378 -9.95 -3.75 35.00
CA LYS A 378 -8.62 -3.18 34.76
C LYS A 378 -8.19 -3.31 33.30
N VAL A 379 -8.47 -4.45 32.69
CA VAL A 379 -8.19 -4.72 31.28
C VAL A 379 -8.93 -3.74 30.36
N VAL A 380 -10.21 -3.52 30.61
CA VAL A 380 -11.02 -2.57 29.82
C VAL A 380 -10.55 -1.13 30.01
N ILE A 381 -10.09 -0.75 31.21
CA ILE A 381 -9.49 0.57 31.44
C ILE A 381 -8.17 0.71 30.69
N ALA A 382 -7.30 -0.29 30.73
CA ALA A 382 -6.03 -0.29 30.01
C ALA A 382 -6.26 -0.19 28.50
N LEU A 383 -7.18 -0.97 27.94
CA LEU A 383 -7.56 -0.90 26.53
C LEU A 383 -8.15 0.46 26.12
N LYS A 384 -8.91 1.13 27.00
CA LYS A 384 -9.36 2.51 26.75
C LYS A 384 -8.22 3.52 26.74
N GLN A 385 -7.18 3.30 27.56
CA GLN A 385 -6.04 4.20 27.64
C GLN A 385 -5.08 4.04 26.46
N THR A 386 -5.17 2.91 25.76
CA THR A 386 -4.31 2.55 24.63
C THR A 386 -5.04 2.52 23.30
N ASP A 387 -6.25 3.09 23.25
CA ASP A 387 -7.08 3.18 22.04
C ASP A 387 -7.33 1.81 21.37
N GLY A 388 -7.46 0.77 22.19
CA GLY A 388 -7.68 -0.61 21.75
C GLY A 388 -6.40 -1.40 21.42
N ASP A 389 -5.20 -0.82 21.57
CA ASP A 389 -3.94 -1.53 21.37
C ASP A 389 -3.67 -2.51 22.54
N VAL A 390 -3.64 -3.80 22.23
CA VAL A 390 -3.51 -4.91 23.18
C VAL A 390 -2.10 -5.02 23.76
N GLU A 391 -1.05 -4.73 22.98
CA GLU A 391 0.33 -4.84 23.44
C GLU A 391 0.68 -3.69 24.39
N LEU A 392 0.24 -2.48 24.04
CA LEU A 392 0.35 -1.30 24.90
C LEU A 392 -0.48 -1.49 26.18
N ALA A 393 -1.69 -2.07 26.09
CA ALA A 393 -2.51 -2.35 27.26
C ALA A 393 -1.86 -3.38 28.19
N ALA A 394 -1.25 -4.44 27.64
CA ALA A 394 -0.48 -5.41 28.42
C ALA A 394 0.69 -4.72 29.14
N SER A 395 1.45 -3.89 28.44
CA SER A 395 2.57 -3.12 29.01
C SER A 395 2.12 -2.22 30.17
N LEU A 396 1.00 -1.52 30.01
CA LEU A 396 0.39 -0.70 31.05
C LEU A 396 -0.08 -1.51 32.26
N LEU A 397 -0.66 -2.70 32.03
CA LEU A 397 -1.11 -3.59 33.10
C LEU A 397 0.04 -4.18 33.92
N PHE A 398 1.20 -4.41 33.30
CA PHE A 398 2.43 -4.82 34.00
C PHE A 398 3.13 -3.68 34.74
N SER A 399 2.84 -2.43 34.38
CA SER A 399 3.44 -1.24 35.01
C SER A 399 2.75 -0.77 36.29
N GLN A 400 1.60 -1.37 36.66
CA GLN A 400 0.75 -0.97 37.80
C GLN A 400 0.71 -1.95 38.97
#